data_AF-A0A534RMI0-F1
#
_entry.id   AF-A0A534RMI0-F1
#
_cell.length_a   1.000
_cell.length_b   1.000
_cell.length_c   1.000
_cell.angle_alpha   90.00
_cell.angle_beta   90.00
_cell.angle_gamma   90.00
#
_symmetry.space_group_name_H-M   'P 1'
#
loop_
_entity.id
_entity.type
_entity.pdbx_description
1 polymer ?
#
loop_
_entity_poly.entity_id
_entity_poly.type
_entity_poly.pdbx_seq_one_letter_code
_entity_poly.pdbx_strand_id
1 'polypeptide(L)'
;MAGAVKRWKADLSADLGGDLTRAQQTLVELAAQTWVMVVSLDDWLLRQASLVTRKRTVLPVLLQRQQLGDSLARMLERLGLERRARDATDIVAQLAGLEGRPRAENSGGSSRISARASRARGEARGGEGGVAR
;
A
#
# COMPACT_ATOMS: atom_id res chain seq x y z
N MET A 1 19.79 18.47 -5.82
CA MET A 1 18.62 18.77 -4.98
C MET A 1 17.33 19.01 -5.79
N ALA A 2 17.29 19.90 -6.79
CA ALA A 2 16.05 20.23 -7.52
C ALA A 2 15.24 19.01 -8.04
N GLY A 3 15.90 18.02 -8.63
CA GLY A 3 15.23 16.79 -9.10
C GLY A 3 14.68 15.90 -7.97
N ALA A 4 15.33 15.89 -6.80
CA ALA A 4 14.85 15.17 -5.62
C ALA A 4 13.61 15.85 -5.03
N VAL A 5 13.59 17.18 -4.98
CA VAL A 5 12.43 17.97 -4.54
C VAL A 5 11.22 17.71 -5.44
N LYS A 6 11.44 17.73 -6.77
CA LYS A 6 10.36 17.47 -7.73
C LYS A 6 9.76 16.07 -7.54
N ARG A 7 10.59 15.05 -7.33
CA ARG A 7 10.15 13.67 -7.05
C ARG A 7 9.40 13.57 -5.74
N TRP A 8 9.99 14.07 -4.65
CA TRP A 8 9.36 14.05 -3.33
C TRP A 8 7.98 14.70 -3.32
N LYS A 9 7.83 15.85 -4.01
CA LYS A 9 6.52 16.51 -4.16
C LYS A 9 5.53 15.67 -4.96
N ALA A 10 5.99 15.03 -6.04
CA ALA A 10 5.14 14.19 -6.88
C ALA A 10 4.66 12.95 -6.11
N ASP A 11 5.56 12.31 -5.37
CA ASP A 11 5.27 11.15 -4.52
C ASP A 11 4.26 11.53 -3.42
N LEU A 12 4.51 12.63 -2.69
CA LEU A 12 3.59 13.12 -1.67
C LEU A 12 2.22 13.50 -2.25
N SER A 13 2.18 14.10 -3.45
CA SER A 13 0.91 14.42 -4.11
C SER A 13 0.16 13.16 -4.54
N ALA A 14 0.88 12.12 -4.97
CA ALA A 14 0.29 10.82 -5.33
C ALA A 14 -0.26 10.09 -4.09
N ASP A 15 0.46 10.09 -2.97
CA ASP A 15 -0.01 9.52 -1.70
C ASP A 15 -1.29 10.20 -1.19
N LEU A 16 -1.41 11.50 -1.46
CA LEU A 16 -2.60 12.27 -1.18
C LEU A 16 -3.70 12.10 -2.23
N GLY A 17 -3.56 11.25 -3.26
CA GLY A 17 -4.61 10.97 -4.24
C GLY A 17 -4.60 11.85 -5.50
N GLY A 18 -3.53 12.59 -5.75
CA GLY A 18 -3.23 13.25 -7.04
C GLY A 18 -3.98 14.55 -7.33
N ASP A 19 -5.23 14.70 -6.89
CA ASP A 19 -6.03 15.92 -7.10
C ASP A 19 -6.08 16.77 -5.84
N LEU A 20 -5.07 17.63 -5.69
CA LEU A 20 -4.89 18.49 -4.52
C LEU A 20 -5.61 19.83 -4.67
N THR A 21 -6.29 20.29 -3.62
CA THR A 21 -6.79 21.67 -3.56
C THR A 21 -5.64 22.67 -3.61
N ARG A 22 -5.91 23.94 -3.96
CA ARG A 22 -4.88 24.99 -3.94
C ARG A 22 -4.23 25.16 -2.55
N ALA A 23 -4.99 24.98 -1.48
CA ALA A 23 -4.46 25.04 -0.12
C ALA A 23 -3.48 23.88 0.15
N GLN A 24 -3.84 22.65 -0.25
CA GLN A 24 -2.96 21.49 -0.14
C GLN A 24 -1.69 21.66 -0.99
N GLN A 25 -1.80 22.17 -2.22
CA GLN A 25 -0.65 22.45 -3.08
C GLN A 25 0.33 23.44 -2.43
N THR A 26 -0.17 24.50 -1.81
CA THR A 26 0.65 25.47 -1.07
C THR A 26 1.33 24.83 0.13
N LEU A 27 0.62 23.97 0.88
CA LEU A 27 1.22 23.23 1.99
C LEU A 27 2.31 22.25 1.54
N VAL A 28 2.10 21.54 0.42
CA VAL A 28 3.11 20.65 -0.17
C VAL A 28 4.36 21.43 -0.59
N GLU A 29 4.19 22.63 -1.16
CA GLU A 29 5.32 23.49 -1.51
C GLU A 29 6.12 23.92 -0.27
N LEU A 30 5.44 24.38 0.79
CA LEU A 30 6.08 24.79 2.04
C LEU A 30 6.77 23.61 2.75
N ALA A 31 6.13 22.44 2.73
CA ALA A 31 6.70 21.22 3.26
C ALA A 31 7.95 20.78 2.48
N ALA A 32 7.93 20.90 1.14
CA ALA A 32 9.09 20.58 0.30
C ALA A 32 10.29 21.49 0.61
N GLN A 33 10.06 22.79 0.78
CA GLN A 33 11.12 23.74 1.15
C GLN A 33 11.71 23.42 2.53
N THR A 34 10.84 23.11 3.50
CA THR A 34 11.28 22.73 4.85
C THR A 34 12.04 21.40 4.85
N TRP A 35 11.58 20.42 4.07
CA TRP A 35 12.26 19.14 3.90
C TRP A 35 13.68 19.31 3.34
N VAL A 36 13.86 20.18 2.34
CA VAL A 36 15.20 20.51 1.80
C VAL A 36 16.11 21.07 2.89
N MET A 37 15.60 21.97 3.73
CA MET A 37 16.37 22.55 4.84
C MET A 37 16.78 21.46 5.83
N VAL A 38 15.86 20.57 6.22
CA VAL A 38 16.14 19.46 7.14
C VAL A 38 17.21 18.53 6.57
N VAL A 39 17.05 18.05 5.34
CA VAL A 39 18.02 17.12 4.72
C VAL A 39 19.39 17.76 4.54
N SER A 40 19.44 19.06 4.23
CA SER A 40 20.71 19.79 4.11
C SER A 40 21.41 19.96 5.45
N LEU A 41 20.65 20.23 6.52
CA LEU A 41 21.19 20.29 7.88
C LEU A 41 21.65 18.92 8.37
N ASP A 42 20.91 17.85 8.05
CA ASP A 42 21.30 16.48 8.39
C ASP A 42 22.60 16.09 7.68
N ASP A 43 22.74 16.37 6.38
CA ASP A 43 24.00 16.13 5.65
C ASP A 43 25.18 16.90 6.26
N TRP A 44 24.97 18.16 6.66
CA TRP A 44 26.00 18.94 7.32
C TRP A 44 26.33 18.39 8.72
N LEU A 45 25.33 18.00 9.52
CA LEU A 45 25.50 17.44 10.86
C LEU A 45 26.31 16.13 10.82
N LEU A 46 26.06 15.28 9.83
CA LEU A 46 26.79 14.02 9.63
C LEU A 46 28.27 14.21 9.30
N ARG A 47 28.66 15.38 8.78
CA ARG A 47 30.07 15.73 8.48
C ARG A 47 30.81 16.31 9.68
N GLN A 48 30.13 16.58 10.80
CA GLN A 48 30.78 17.17 11.96
C GLN A 48 31.59 16.13 12.73
N ALA A 49 32.80 16.49 13.15
CA ALA A 49 33.64 15.62 13.98
C ALA A 49 33.03 15.36 15.38
N SER A 50 32.15 16.25 15.85
CA SER A 50 31.39 16.11 17.09
C SER A 50 30.12 16.94 17.01
N LEU A 51 29.02 16.43 17.56
CA LEU A 51 27.75 17.15 17.73
C LEU A 51 27.69 17.95 19.04
N VAL A 52 28.74 17.84 19.85
CA VAL A 52 28.87 18.50 21.15
C VAL A 52 30.09 19.43 21.12
N THR A 53 29.91 20.63 21.64
CA THR A 53 30.97 21.63 21.78
C THR A 53 31.98 21.24 22.85
N ARG A 54 33.14 21.89 22.88
CA ARG A 54 34.13 21.72 23.96
C ARG A 54 33.57 22.02 25.36
N LYS A 55 32.54 22.87 25.45
CA LYS A 55 31.86 23.22 26.71
C LYS A 55 30.78 22.20 27.12
N ARG A 56 30.75 21.02 26.48
CA ARG A 56 29.79 19.93 26.74
C ARG A 56 28.32 20.33 26.47
N THR A 57 28.11 21.26 25.54
CA THR A 57 26.78 21.64 25.07
C THR A 57 26.52 21.12 23.66
N VAL A 58 25.27 20.81 23.34
CA VAL A 58 24.86 20.42 21.98
C VAL A 58 25.02 21.61 21.03
N LEU A 59 25.38 21.35 19.77
CA LEU A 59 25.43 22.40 18.74
C LEU A 59 24.05 23.07 18.58
N PRO A 60 23.94 24.40 18.62
CA PRO A 60 22.66 25.11 18.50
C PRO A 60 21.87 24.77 17.23
N VAL A 61 22.58 24.44 16.14
CA VAL A 61 21.97 24.03 14.86
C VAL A 61 21.18 22.72 14.99
N LEU A 62 21.50 21.85 15.96
CA LEU A 62 20.71 20.64 16.20
C LEU A 62 19.31 20.98 16.74
N LEU A 63 19.21 22.02 17.58
CA LEU A 63 17.91 22.53 18.05
C LEU A 63 17.11 23.16 16.90
N GLN A 64 17.75 23.95 16.03
CA GLN A 64 17.10 24.52 14.86
C GLN A 64 16.61 23.43 13.89
N ARG A 65 17.43 22.39 13.69
CA ARG A 65 17.04 21.20 12.91
C ARG A 65 15.82 20.51 13.51
N GLN A 66 15.76 20.36 14.83
CA GLN A 66 14.60 19.77 15.50
C GLN A 66 13.33 20.59 15.23
N GLN A 67 13.40 21.92 15.38
CA GLN A 67 12.28 22.83 15.13
C GLN A 67 11.74 22.73 13.69
N LEU A 68 12.64 22.61 12.70
CA LEU A 68 12.26 22.41 11.29
C LEU A 68 11.60 21.04 11.09
N GLY A 69 12.13 19.99 11.71
CA GLY A 69 11.55 18.65 11.69
C GLY A 69 10.14 18.62 12.26
N ASP A 70 9.93 19.25 13.42
CA ASP A 70 8.61 19.34 14.06
C ASP A 70 7.62 20.16 13.21
N SER A 71 8.10 21.23 12.55
CA SER A 71 7.28 22.02 11.62
C SER A 71 6.85 21.19 10.41
N LEU A 72 7.77 20.41 9.84
CA LEU A 72 7.47 19.50 8.74
C LEU A 72 6.45 18.45 9.17
N ALA A 73 6.62 17.82 10.33
CA ALA A 73 5.68 16.83 10.86
C ALA A 73 4.27 17.41 10.97
N ARG A 74 4.11 18.60 11.56
CA ARG A 74 2.80 19.29 11.64
C ARG A 74 2.18 19.59 10.27
N MET A 75 2.99 19.97 9.28
CA MET A 75 2.48 20.20 7.91
C MET A 75 2.00 18.89 7.27
N LEU A 76 2.75 17.80 7.44
CA LEU A 76 2.37 16.48 6.92
C LEU A 76 1.15 15.91 7.64
N GLU A 77 1.04 16.10 8.95
CA GLU A 77 -0.18 15.76 9.71
C GLU A 77 -1.39 16.52 9.17
N ARG A 78 -1.28 17.83 8.95
CA ARG A 78 -2.38 18.63 8.36
C ARG A 78 -2.80 18.13 6.98
N LEU A 79 -1.87 17.64 6.17
CA LEU A 79 -2.15 17.03 4.87
C LEU A 79 -2.78 15.64 4.98
N GLY A 80 -2.32 14.83 5.94
CA GLY A 80 -2.78 13.44 6.14
C GLY A 80 -4.05 13.27 7.00
N LEU A 81 -4.45 14.31 7.74
CA LEU A 81 -5.70 14.35 8.52
C LEU A 81 -6.93 14.63 7.66
N GLU A 82 -6.76 15.09 6.42
CA GLU A 82 -7.86 15.24 5.47
C GLU A 82 -8.26 13.85 4.94
N ARG A 83 -9.24 13.22 5.62
CA ARG A 83 -9.85 11.96 5.20
C ARG A 83 -10.38 12.08 3.77
N ARG A 84 -9.65 11.56 2.78
CA ARG A 84 -10.18 11.31 1.43
C ARG A 84 -11.04 10.06 1.45
N ALA A 85 -12.35 10.23 1.25
CA ALA A 85 -13.19 9.12 0.85
C ALA A 85 -12.67 8.62 -0.51
N ARG A 86 -12.30 7.34 -0.61
CA ARG A 86 -12.16 6.70 -1.93
C ARG A 86 -13.54 6.77 -2.59
N ASP A 87 -13.60 7.19 -3.84
CA ASP A 87 -14.83 7.18 -4.63
C ASP A 87 -15.43 5.77 -4.57
N ALA A 88 -16.57 5.62 -3.90
CA ALA A 88 -17.25 4.34 -3.74
C ALA A 88 -17.63 3.70 -5.09
N THR A 89 -17.64 4.51 -6.16
CA THR A 89 -17.83 4.09 -7.55
C THR A 89 -16.78 3.06 -8.00
N ASP A 90 -15.55 3.14 -7.49
CA ASP A 90 -14.47 2.20 -7.84
C ASP A 90 -14.70 0.81 -7.23
N ILE A 91 -15.32 0.73 -6.04
CA ILE A 91 -15.64 -0.57 -5.42
C ILE A 91 -16.75 -1.28 -6.18
N VAL A 92 -17.80 -0.56 -6.59
CA VAL A 92 -18.92 -1.14 -7.36
C VAL A 92 -18.46 -1.54 -8.76
N ALA A 93 -17.61 -0.74 -9.40
CA ALA A 93 -17.02 -1.08 -10.69
C ALA A 93 -16.06 -2.28 -10.62
N GLN A 94 -15.25 -2.37 -9.56
CA GLN A 94 -14.37 -3.52 -9.31
C GLN A 94 -15.16 -4.79 -8.99
N LEU A 95 -16.26 -4.68 -8.23
CA LEU A 95 -17.15 -5.80 -7.94
C LEU A 95 -17.88 -6.29 -9.20
N ALA A 96 -18.41 -5.38 -10.02
CA ALA A 96 -19.02 -5.72 -11.30
C ALA A 96 -18.02 -6.38 -12.28
N GLY A 97 -16.75 -5.94 -12.27
CA GLY A 97 -15.68 -6.58 -13.05
C GLY A 97 -15.30 -7.99 -12.56
N LEU A 98 -15.54 -8.30 -11.29
CA LEU A 98 -15.36 -9.65 -10.72
C LEU A 98 -16.56 -10.56 -11.03
N GLU A 99 -17.78 -10.02 -11.04
CA GLU A 99 -19.00 -10.75 -11.43
C GLU A 99 -19.06 -11.03 -12.95
N GLY A 100 -18.46 -10.16 -13.77
CA GLY A 100 -18.38 -10.31 -15.22
C GLY A 100 -17.29 -11.27 -15.71
N ARG A 101 -16.42 -11.80 -14.84
CA ARG A 101 -15.51 -12.89 -15.22
C ARG A 101 -16.32 -14.18 -15.31
N PRO A 102 -16.43 -14.83 -16.49
CA PRO A 102 -17.05 -16.14 -16.56
C PRO A 102 -16.27 -17.04 -15.60
N ARG A 103 -17.00 -17.65 -14.66
CA ARG A 103 -16.46 -18.68 -13.78
C ARG A 103 -15.86 -19.74 -14.70
N ALA A 104 -14.55 -19.67 -14.91
CA ALA A 104 -13.81 -20.62 -15.73
C ALA A 104 -14.31 -22.00 -15.31
N GLU A 105 -14.90 -22.69 -16.30
CA GLU A 105 -15.63 -23.92 -16.12
C GLU A 105 -14.83 -24.83 -15.22
N ASN A 106 -15.32 -25.07 -14.01
CA ASN A 106 -14.83 -26.18 -13.20
C ASN A 106 -15.46 -27.47 -13.75
N SER A 107 -15.32 -27.70 -15.05
CA SER A 107 -15.64 -28.93 -15.76
C SER A 107 -14.49 -29.91 -15.52
N GLY A 108 -14.45 -30.51 -14.33
CA GLY A 108 -13.47 -31.55 -14.04
C GLY A 108 -13.57 -32.25 -12.69
N GLY A 109 -14.16 -31.62 -11.67
CA GLY A 109 -14.10 -32.14 -10.31
C GLY A 109 -15.18 -33.16 -9.91
N SER A 110 -16.39 -33.09 -10.47
CA SER A 110 -17.55 -33.82 -9.90
C SER A 110 -17.91 -35.14 -10.59
N SER A 111 -17.33 -35.43 -11.77
CA SER A 111 -17.71 -36.61 -12.57
C SER A 111 -17.00 -37.91 -12.18
N ARG A 112 -15.91 -37.86 -11.40
CA ARG A 112 -15.19 -39.09 -10.99
C ARG A 112 -15.80 -39.82 -9.80
N ILE A 113 -16.60 -39.14 -8.97
CA ILE A 113 -17.21 -39.74 -7.78
C ILE A 113 -18.49 -40.51 -8.13
N SER A 114 -19.29 -40.02 -9.09
CA SER A 114 -20.53 -40.68 -9.51
C SER A 114 -20.30 -41.89 -10.42
N ALA A 115 -19.24 -41.90 -11.25
CA ALA A 115 -18.94 -43.01 -12.16
C ALA A 115 -18.42 -44.27 -11.44
N ARG A 116 -17.82 -44.14 -10.25
CA ARG A 116 -17.36 -45.29 -9.44
C ARG A 116 -18.51 -45.92 -8.63
N ALA A 117 -19.55 -45.14 -8.28
CA ALA A 117 -20.71 -45.61 -7.53
C ALA A 117 -21.78 -46.31 -8.39
N SER A 118 -21.74 -46.14 -9.72
CA SER A 118 -22.65 -46.81 -10.66
C SER A 118 -22.07 -48.10 -11.24
N ARG A 119 -20.74 -48.24 -11.38
CA ARG A 119 -20.11 -49.51 -11.78
C ARG A 119 -20.20 -50.61 -10.70
N ALA A 120 -20.16 -50.24 -9.42
CA ALA A 120 -20.29 -51.21 -8.32
C ALA A 120 -21.70 -51.82 -8.13
N ARG A 121 -22.73 -51.29 -8.82
CA ARG A 121 -24.11 -51.80 -8.74
C ARG A 121 -24.57 -52.61 -9.96
N GLY A 122 -23.82 -52.58 -11.07
CA GLY A 122 -24.15 -53.29 -12.30
C GLY A 122 -23.58 -54.71 -12.40
N GLU A 123 -22.59 -55.06 -11.57
CA GLU A 123 -21.83 -56.32 -11.70
C GLU A 123 -22.32 -57.47 -10.80
N ALA A 124 -23.43 -57.28 -10.06
CA ALA A 124 -23.93 -58.26 -9.08
C ALA A 124 -25.24 -59.00 -9.50
N ARG A 125 -25.61 -59.02 -10.80
CA ARG A 125 -26.88 -59.65 -11.24
C ARG A 125 -26.82 -60.60 -12.44
N GLY A 126 -25.65 -61.15 -12.78
CA GLY A 126 -25.55 -62.18 -13.80
C GLY A 126 -24.30 -63.04 -13.62
N GLY A 127 -24.41 -64.10 -12.81
CA GLY A 127 -23.30 -65.01 -12.57
C GLY A 127 -23.64 -66.08 -11.53
N GLU A 128 -24.22 -67.18 -12.02
CA GLU A 128 -23.97 -68.57 -11.60
C GLU A 128 -24.34 -69.03 -10.18
N GLY A 129 -25.15 -70.09 -10.15
CA GLY A 129 -25.45 -70.87 -8.96
C GLY A 129 -26.40 -72.02 -9.26
N GLY A 130 -26.09 -72.79 -10.30
CA GLY A 130 -26.77 -74.06 -10.56
C GLY A 130 -26.47 -75.09 -9.47
N VAL A 131 -27.54 -75.75 -9.03
CA VAL A 131 -27.68 -77.18 -8.69
C VAL A 131 -26.89 -77.74 -7.49
N ALA A 132 -27.64 -77.99 -6.42
CA ALA A 132 -27.71 -79.28 -5.73
C ALA A 132 -29.22 -79.58 -5.57
N ARG A 133 -29.81 -80.69 -6.02
CA ARG A 133 -29.39 -82.09 -6.16
C ARG A 133 -29.97 -82.72 -7.41
#